data_AF-A0A845FQ09-F1
#
_entry.id   AF-A0A845FQ09-F1
#
_cell.length_a   1.000
_cell.length_b   1.000
_cell.length_c   1.000
_cell.angle_alpha   90.00
_cell.angle_beta   90.00
_cell.angle_gamma   90.00
#
_symmetry.space_group_name_H-M   'P 1'
#
loop_
_entity.id
_entity.type
_entity.pdbx_description
1 polymer ?
#
loop_
_entity_poly.entity_id
_entity_poly.type
_entity_poly.pdbx_seq_one_letter_code
_entity_poly.pdbx_strand_id
1 'polypeptide(L)' 'MQPQNQTDHIAYLSLMMVGVLTKRMKELGQLDSDTASHLHKLVKSVRTHAASSGVDDLNTLFDNIDKSLG' A
#
# COMPACT_ATOMS: atom_id res chain seq x y z
N MET A 1 27.34 2.09 -2.92
CA MET A 1 25.99 1.56 -2.64
C MET A 1 24.99 2.66 -2.89
N GLN A 2 24.27 2.66 -4.02
CA GLN A 2 23.06 3.49 -4.17
C GLN A 2 22.07 2.82 -5.14
N PRO A 3 21.12 2.03 -4.61
CA PRO A 3 19.84 1.76 -5.27
C PRO A 3 18.65 2.47 -4.60
N GLN A 4 18.87 3.25 -3.53
CA GLN A 4 17.82 3.82 -2.69
C GLN A 4 16.71 4.49 -3.50
N ASN A 5 17.05 5.39 -4.42
CA ASN A 5 16.06 6.19 -5.15
C ASN A 5 15.14 5.35 -6.08
N GLN A 6 15.70 4.40 -6.85
CA GLN A 6 14.89 3.61 -7.80
C GLN A 6 14.01 2.58 -7.08
N THR A 7 14.53 1.95 -6.02
CA THR A 7 13.76 1.01 -5.21
C THR A 7 12.58 1.71 -4.52
N ASP A 8 12.79 2.93 -4.04
CA ASP A 8 11.73 3.73 -3.42
C ASP A 8 10.64 4.06 -4.45
N HIS A 9 10.98 4.54 -5.65
CA HIS A 9 10.00 4.83 -6.71
C HIS A 9 9.16 3.63 -7.12
N ILE A 10 9.75 2.43 -7.17
CA ILE A 10 9.01 1.19 -7.45
C ILE A 10 8.06 0.86 -6.30
N ALA A 11 8.47 1.10 -5.05
CA ALA A 11 7.60 0.92 -3.88
C ALA A 11 6.41 1.91 -3.91
N TYR A 12 6.65 3.19 -4.23
CA TYR A 12 5.60 4.19 -4.44
C TYR A 12 4.59 3.73 -5.50
N LEU A 13 5.07 3.32 -6.67
CA LEU A 13 4.21 2.87 -7.77
C LEU A 13 3.39 1.64 -7.37
N SER A 14 4.04 0.68 -6.70
CA SER A 14 3.39 -0.54 -6.23
C SER A 14 2.25 -0.24 -5.25
N LEU A 15 2.47 0.68 -4.30
CA LEU A 15 1.45 1.11 -3.34
C LEU A 15 0.29 1.84 -4.01
N MET A 16 0.57 2.72 -4.98
CA MET A 16 -0.48 3.38 -5.76
C MET A 16 -1.34 2.38 -6.54
N MET A 17 -0.72 1.38 -7.18
CA MET A 17 -1.45 0.32 -7.88
C MET A 17 -2.31 -0.51 -6.94
N VAL A 18 -1.77 -0.93 -5.79
CA VAL A 18 -2.51 -1.69 -4.78
C VAL A 18 -3.72 -0.89 -4.28
N GLY A 19 -3.56 0.41 -4.02
CA GLY A 19 -4.68 1.26 -3.61
C GLY A 19 -5.78 1.37 -4.66
N VAL A 20 -5.41 1.58 -5.93
CA VAL A 20 -6.38 1.63 -7.05
C VAL A 20 -7.10 0.29 -7.22
N LEU A 21 -6.37 -0.82 -7.21
CA LEU A 21 -6.94 -2.16 -7.36
C LEU A 21 -7.88 -2.49 -6.20
N THR A 22 -7.46 -2.22 -4.97
CA THR A 22 -8.29 -2.42 -3.77
C THR A 22 -9.61 -1.66 -3.87
N LYS A 23 -9.55 -0.38 -4.23
CA LYS A 23 -10.75 0.45 -4.41
C LYS A 23 -11.67 -0.13 -5.49
N ARG A 24 -11.12 -0.55 -6.64
CA ARG A 24 -11.90 -1.17 -7.72
C ARG A 24 -12.52 -2.50 -7.30
N MET A 25 -11.79 -3.35 -6.61
CA MET A 25 -12.31 -4.62 -6.11
C MET A 25 -13.46 -4.41 -5.13
N LYS A 26 -13.36 -3.42 -4.23
CA LYS A 26 -14.45 -3.04 -3.33
C LYS A 26 -15.67 -2.50 -4.07
N GLU A 27 -15.47 -1.59 -5.02
CA GLU A 27 -16.55 -1.02 -5.85
C GLU A 27 -17.31 -2.10 -6.64
N LEU A 28 -16.63 -3.14 -7.09
CA LEU A 28 -17.22 -4.25 -7.86
C LEU A 28 -17.75 -5.39 -6.97
N GLY A 29 -17.61 -5.30 -5.64
CA GLY A 29 -17.98 -6.39 -4.72
C GLY A 29 -17.12 -7.64 -4.86
N GLN A 30 -15.91 -7.50 -5.40
CA GLN A 30 -14.94 -8.58 -5.64
C GLN A 30 -13.87 -8.69 -4.54
N LEU A 31 -13.94 -7.84 -3.51
CA LEU A 31 -13.05 -7.89 -2.36
C LEU A 31 -13.68 -8.73 -1.24
N ASP A 32 -13.25 -9.98 -1.11
CA ASP A 32 -13.61 -10.82 0.03
C ASP A 32 -12.82 -10.44 1.30
N SER A 33 -13.29 -10.90 2.46
CA SER A 33 -12.71 -10.58 3.77
C SER A 33 -11.28 -11.09 3.95
N ASP A 34 -10.96 -12.24 3.39
CA ASP A 34 -9.65 -12.87 3.54
C ASP A 34 -8.61 -12.12 2.70
N THR A 35 -8.98 -11.76 1.48
CA THR A 35 -8.19 -10.90 0.60
C THR A 35 -7.98 -9.51 1.22
N ALA A 36 -9.03 -8.89 1.78
CA ALA A 36 -8.89 -7.61 2.47
C ALA A 36 -7.91 -7.69 3.66
N SER A 37 -7.99 -8.77 4.45
CA SER A 37 -7.08 -9.03 5.58
C SER A 37 -5.63 -9.20 5.13
N HIS A 38 -5.39 -9.93 4.04
CA HIS A 38 -4.05 -10.07 3.46
C HIS A 38 -3.50 -8.74 2.94
N LEU A 39 -4.33 -7.94 2.28
CA LEU A 39 -3.94 -6.61 1.79
C LEU A 39 -3.60 -5.67 2.96
N HIS A 40 -4.37 -5.67 4.05
CA HIS A 40 -4.04 -4.89 5.24
C HIS A 40 -2.68 -5.29 5.85
N LYS A 41 -2.40 -6.59 5.96
CA LYS A 41 -1.10 -7.08 6.47
C LYS A 41 0.06 -6.64 5.58
N LEU A 42 -0.13 -6.68 4.26
CA LEU A 42 0.86 -6.23 3.30
C LEU A 42 1.12 -4.71 3.44
N VAL A 43 0.06 -3.91 3.43
CA VAL A 43 0.11 -2.45 3.59
C VAL A 43 0.82 -2.07 4.90
N LYS A 44 0.49 -2.74 6.00
CA LYS A 44 1.13 -2.53 7.31
C LYS A 44 2.62 -2.88 7.29
N SER A 45 3.00 -3.97 6.65
CA SER A 45 4.40 -4.39 6.52
C SER A 45 5.21 -3.38 5.72
N VAL A 46 4.66 -2.90 4.60
CA VAL A 46 5.31 -1.87 3.77
C VAL A 46 5.38 -0.54 4.49
N ARG A 47 4.34 -0.14 5.24
CA ARG A 47 4.34 1.07 6.08
C ARG A 47 5.44 1.05 7.13
N THR A 48 5.63 -0.10 7.79
CA THR A 48 6.70 -0.29 8.77
C THR A 48 8.08 -0.15 8.13
N HIS A 49 8.27 -0.71 6.92
CA HIS A 49 9.52 -0.59 6.19
C HIS A 49 9.79 0.85 5.72
N ALA A 50 8.78 1.54 5.18
CA ALA A 50 8.88 2.94 4.75
C ALA A 50 9.26 3.87 5.91
N ALA A 51 8.63 3.69 7.09
CA ALA A 51 8.95 4.44 8.29
C ALA A 51 10.40 4.21 8.75
N SER A 52 10.90 2.97 8.66
CA SER A 52 12.31 2.66 8.99
C SER A 52 13.33 3.27 8.01
N SER A 53 12.89 3.62 6.81
CA SER A 53 13.70 4.23 5.75
C SER A 53 13.58 5.75 5.70
N GLY A 54 12.80 6.38 6.59
CA GLY A 54 12.58 7.83 6.63
C GLY A 54 11.68 8.36 5.50
N VAL A 55 10.84 7.50 4.94
CA VAL A 55 9.98 7.82 3.78
C VAL A 55 8.57 8.18 4.27
N ASP A 56 8.44 9.33 4.92
CA ASP A 56 7.19 9.78 5.57
C ASP A 56 6.11 10.24 4.58
N ASP A 57 6.49 10.60 3.36
CA ASP A 57 5.59 11.04 2.28
C ASP A 57 4.56 9.96 1.88
N LEU A 58 4.83 8.69 2.23
CA LEU A 58 3.95 7.56 1.96
C LEU A 58 2.75 7.45 2.90
N ASN A 59 2.73 8.17 4.02
CA ASN A 59 1.68 8.04 5.04
C ASN A 59 0.27 8.29 4.49
N THR A 60 0.10 9.32 3.64
CA THR A 60 -1.18 9.63 2.99
C THR A 60 -1.65 8.50 2.07
N LEU A 61 -0.72 7.82 1.39
CA LEU A 61 -1.06 6.67 0.54
C LEU A 61 -1.50 5.48 1.38
N PHE A 62 -0.81 5.18 2.48
CA PHE A 62 -1.22 4.13 3.40
C PHE A 62 -2.61 4.37 3.97
N ASP A 63 -2.89 5.59 4.43
CA ASP A 63 -4.19 5.93 5.01
C ASP A 63 -5.34 5.81 3.99
N ASN A 64 -5.09 6.13 2.72
CA ASN A 64 -6.06 5.96 1.64
C ASN A 64 -6.33 4.48 1.31
N ILE A 65 -5.29 3.65 1.37
CA ILE A 65 -5.43 2.20 1.16
C ILE A 65 -6.21 1.59 2.33
N ASP A 66 -5.88 1.94 3.58
CA ASP A 66 -6.56 1.41 4.76
C ASP A 66 -8.06 1.77 4.77
N LYS A 67 -8.43 3.02 4.44
CA LYS A 67 -9.85 3.42 4.26
C LYS A 67 -10.56 2.64 3.15
N SER A 68 -9.83 2.29 2.09
CA SER A 68 -10.37 1.51 0.99
C SER A 68 -10.61 0.06 1.40
N LEU A 69 -9.77 -0.50 2.26
CA LEU A 69 -9.91 -1.88 2.74
C LEU A 69 -11.09 -2.08 3.70
N GLY A 70 -11.45 -1.06 4.48
CA GLY A 70 -12.62 -1.09 5.37
C GLY A 70 -12.23 -1.18 6.83
#